data_AF-A0A6I5CQX1-F1
#
_entry.id   AF-A0A6I5CQX1-F1
#
_cell.length_a   1.000
_cell.length_b   1.000
_cell.length_c   1.000
_cell.angle_alpha   90.00
_cell.angle_beta   90.00
_cell.angle_gamma   90.00
#
_symmetry.space_group_name_H-M   'P 1'
#
loop_
_entity.id
_entity.type
_entity.pdbx_description
1 polymer ?
#
loop_
_entity_poly.entity_id
_entity_poly.type
_entity_poly.pdbx_seq_one_letter_code
_entity_poly.pdbx_strand_id
1 'polypeptide(L)'
;MDNKPEQETRCTRCHRRLHNASPDGLGPKCRRMVRKAGRSEQITRRYKPYLVERAVELLEQGGIIHLRDTGKNRVFLAVSSDGSTAYRTTHSACTCPAGLRSKYDCKHRIAARMIALAS
;
A
#
# COMPACT_ATOMS: atom_id res chain seq x y z
N MET A 1 -38.90 -2.45 0.41
CA MET A 1 -37.83 -3.45 0.61
C MET A 1 -36.80 -3.20 -0.47
N ASP A 2 -35.91 -2.25 -0.21
CA ASP A 2 -34.90 -1.80 -1.18
C ASP A 2 -33.80 -2.84 -1.28
N ASN A 3 -33.75 -3.55 -2.42
CA ASN A 3 -32.74 -4.53 -2.75
C ASN A 3 -31.42 -3.79 -3.04
N LYS A 4 -30.64 -3.50 -1.99
CA LYS A 4 -29.31 -2.89 -2.12
C LYS A 4 -28.40 -3.92 -2.79
N PRO A 5 -27.80 -3.63 -3.96
CA PRO A 5 -26.90 -4.58 -4.60
C PRO A 5 -25.78 -4.90 -3.61
N GLU A 6 -25.59 -6.19 -3.37
CA GLU A 6 -24.48 -6.71 -2.57
C GLU A 6 -23.20 -6.22 -3.25
N GLN A 7 -22.55 -5.22 -2.65
CA GLN A 7 -21.35 -4.59 -3.22
C GLN A 7 -20.27 -5.67 -3.30
N GLU A 8 -20.07 -6.22 -4.50
CA GLU A 8 -19.01 -7.20 -4.73
C GLU A 8 -17.66 -6.57 -4.38
N THR A 9 -17.10 -6.99 -3.25
CA THR A 9 -15.79 -6.51 -2.84
C THR A 9 -14.77 -7.09 -3.82
N ARG A 10 -13.95 -6.25 -4.44
CA ARG A 10 -12.92 -6.65 -5.40
C ARG A 10 -11.55 -6.26 -4.88
N CYS A 11 -10.56 -7.07 -5.22
CA CYS A 11 -9.17 -6.74 -4.98
C CYS A 11 -8.82 -5.42 -5.68
N THR A 12 -8.32 -4.45 -4.95
CA THR A 12 -7.95 -3.13 -5.49
C THR A 12 -6.82 -3.20 -6.52
N ARG A 13 -6.01 -4.27 -6.52
CA ARG A 13 -4.91 -4.48 -7.48
C ARG A 13 -5.26 -5.33 -8.70
N CYS A 14 -5.90 -6.49 -8.50
CA CYS A 14 -6.15 -7.45 -9.58
C CYS A 14 -7.63 -7.59 -9.95
N HIS A 15 -8.51 -6.82 -9.31
CA HIS A 15 -9.96 -6.77 -9.53
C HIS A 15 -10.71 -8.10 -9.38
N ARG A 16 -10.03 -9.16 -8.90
CA ARG A 16 -10.65 -10.43 -8.54
C ARG A 16 -11.64 -10.21 -7.39
N ARG A 17 -12.81 -10.84 -7.47
CA ARG A 17 -13.81 -10.87 -6.40
C ARG A 17 -13.21 -11.42 -5.11
N LEU A 18 -13.50 -10.75 -4.01
CA LEU A 18 -13.18 -11.17 -2.65
C LEU A 18 -14.46 -11.67 -2.00
N HIS A 19 -14.38 -12.84 -1.36
CA HIS A 19 -15.50 -13.41 -0.61
C HIS A 19 -15.66 -12.78 0.77
N ASN A 20 -14.57 -12.25 1.33
CA ASN A 20 -14.53 -11.58 2.63
C ASN A 20 -13.98 -10.17 2.47
N ALA A 21 -14.38 -9.26 3.36
CA ALA A 21 -13.79 -7.93 3.46
C ALA A 21 -12.27 -8.03 3.68
N SER A 22 -11.53 -7.08 3.11
CA SER A 22 -10.08 -7.04 3.21
C SER A 22 -9.63 -5.70 3.78
N PRO A 23 -8.88 -5.68 4.89
CA PRO A 23 -8.50 -4.42 5.56
C PRO A 23 -7.64 -3.51 4.67
N ASP A 24 -6.81 -4.11 3.81
CA ASP A 24 -5.92 -3.46 2.84
C ASP A 24 -6.52 -3.42 1.41
N GLY A 25 -7.75 -3.91 1.22
CA GLY A 25 -8.36 -4.06 -0.11
C GLY A 25 -7.68 -5.09 -1.02
N LEU A 26 -6.67 -5.84 -0.55
CA LEU A 26 -5.93 -6.82 -1.36
C LEU A 26 -6.41 -8.25 -1.12
N GLY A 27 -6.67 -8.97 -2.22
CA GLY A 27 -6.92 -10.41 -2.14
C GLY A 27 -5.69 -11.22 -1.72
N PRO A 28 -5.85 -12.46 -1.21
CA PRO A 28 -4.77 -13.29 -0.65
C PRO A 28 -3.55 -13.44 -1.57
N LYS A 29 -3.79 -13.65 -2.88
CA LYS A 29 -2.72 -13.73 -3.89
C LYS A 29 -1.93 -12.44 -3.98
N CYS A 30 -2.61 -11.30 -4.08
CA CYS A 30 -1.96 -9.99 -4.19
C CYS A 30 -1.20 -9.64 -2.91
N ARG A 31 -1.78 -9.92 -1.74
CA ARG A 31 -1.10 -9.74 -0.45
C ARG A 31 0.18 -10.57 -0.36
N ARG A 32 0.15 -11.84 -0.79
CA ARG A 32 1.34 -12.69 -0.85
C ARG A 32 2.42 -12.11 -1.76
N MET A 33 2.03 -11.56 -2.90
CA MET A 33 2.96 -10.94 -3.86
C MET A 33 3.61 -9.68 -3.30
N VAL A 34 2.85 -8.82 -2.64
CA VAL A 34 3.37 -7.63 -1.94
C VAL A 34 4.34 -8.02 -0.83
N ARG A 35 4.00 -9.02 0.00
CA ARG A 35 4.91 -9.56 1.02
C ARG A 35 6.19 -10.13 0.41
N LYS A 36 6.10 -10.82 -0.74
CA LYS A 36 7.28 -11.31 -1.47
C LYS A 36 8.13 -10.15 -1.99
N ALA A 37 7.51 -9.10 -2.53
CA ALA A 37 8.21 -7.91 -3.00
C ALA A 37 8.98 -7.20 -1.87
N GLY A 38 8.42 -7.16 -0.66
CA GLY A 38 9.11 -6.60 0.50
C GLY A 38 10.37 -7.35 0.93
N ARG A 39 10.48 -8.64 0.60
CA ARG A 39 11.68 -9.47 0.82
C ARG A 39 12.64 -9.51 -0.37
N SER A 40 12.32 -8.79 -1.45
CA SER A 40 13.16 -8.79 -2.64
C SER A 40 14.47 -8.05 -2.38
N GLU A 41 15.52 -8.48 -3.07
CA GLU A 41 16.85 -7.86 -2.97
C GLU A 41 16.82 -6.36 -3.30
N GLN A 42 15.95 -5.96 -4.24
CA GLN A 42 15.74 -4.56 -4.60
C GLN A 42 15.25 -3.69 -3.43
N ILE A 43 14.52 -4.28 -2.48
CA ILE A 43 14.04 -3.60 -1.27
C ILE A 43 15.09 -3.72 -0.16
N THR A 44 15.56 -4.93 0.13
CA THR A 44 16.41 -5.20 1.29
C THR A 44 17.82 -4.63 1.18
N ARG A 45 18.38 -4.48 -0.04
CA ARG A 45 19.66 -3.78 -0.25
C ARG A 45 19.51 -2.25 -0.27
N ARG A 46 18.32 -1.74 -0.61
CA ARG A 46 18.11 -0.29 -0.80
C ARG A 46 17.72 0.41 0.50
N TYR A 47 16.93 -0.23 1.35
CA TYR A 47 16.32 0.40 2.51
C TYR A 47 16.80 -0.22 3.81
N LYS A 48 16.84 0.58 4.89
CA LYS A 48 17.16 0.10 6.22
C LYS A 48 16.12 -0.94 6.69
N PRO A 49 16.52 -2.05 7.34
CA PRO A 49 15.59 -3.13 7.72
C PRO A 49 14.37 -2.66 8.51
N TYR A 50 14.55 -1.79 9.51
CA TYR A 50 13.44 -1.27 10.31
C TYR A 50 12.42 -0.46 9.48
N LEU A 51 12.84 0.21 8.40
CA LEU A 51 11.90 0.92 7.51
C LEU A 51 11.10 -0.04 6.64
N VAL A 52 11.73 -1.15 6.24
CA VAL A 52 11.06 -2.24 5.50
C VAL A 52 10.02 -2.91 6.40
N GLU A 53 10.37 -3.23 7.65
CA GLU A 53 9.44 -3.78 8.65
C GLU A 53 8.25 -2.84 8.89
N ARG A 54 8.49 -1.55 9.10
CA ARG A 54 7.42 -0.55 9.27
C ARG A 54 6.55 -0.38 8.02
N ALA A 55 7.11 -0.59 6.83
CA ALA A 55 6.33 -0.57 5.59
C ALA A 55 5.46 -1.83 5.46
N VAL A 56 5.95 -2.99 5.89
CA VAL A 56 5.17 -4.23 5.96
C VAL A 56 4.03 -4.09 6.98
N GLU A 57 4.32 -3.60 8.18
CA GLU A 57 3.33 -3.33 9.23
C GLU A 57 2.20 -2.43 8.70
N LEU A 58 2.56 -1.34 8.01
CA LEU A 58 1.60 -0.41 7.41
C LEU A 58 0.68 -1.10 6.39
N LEU A 59 1.22 -1.99 5.56
CA LEU A 59 0.44 -2.74 4.58
C LEU A 59 -0.50 -3.75 5.25
N GLU A 60 -0.05 -4.40 6.32
CA GLU A 60 -0.86 -5.37 7.07
C GLU A 60 -2.01 -4.73 7.83
N GLN A 61 -1.81 -3.49 8.32
CA GLN A 61 -2.85 -2.68 8.94
C GLN A 61 -3.82 -2.04 7.93
N GLY A 62 -3.62 -2.24 6.62
CA GLY A 62 -4.43 -1.59 5.59
C GLY A 62 -4.19 -0.08 5.47
N GLY A 63 -3.07 0.42 6.00
CA GLY A 63 -2.73 1.84 6.01
C GLY A 63 -2.30 2.41 4.66
N ILE A 64 -2.42 1.67 3.56
CA ILE A 64 -2.20 2.14 2.19
C ILE A 64 -3.46 1.89 1.37
N ILE A 65 -4.13 2.97 0.96
CA ILE A 65 -5.38 2.93 0.22
C ILE A 65 -5.12 3.45 -1.20
N HIS A 66 -5.64 2.78 -2.22
CA HIS A 66 -5.56 3.26 -3.60
C HIS A 66 -6.45 4.49 -3.78
N LEU A 67 -5.85 5.64 -4.13
CA LEU A 67 -6.58 6.87 -4.44
C LEU A 67 -6.77 7.03 -5.95
N ARG A 68 -5.74 6.69 -6.73
CA ARG A 68 -5.78 6.71 -8.20
C ARG A 68 -4.94 5.57 -8.74
N ASP A 69 -5.54 4.72 -9.58
CA ASP A 69 -4.86 3.63 -10.27
C ASP A 69 -4.78 3.86 -11.78
N THR A 70 -3.95 4.81 -12.20
CA THR A 70 -3.68 5.07 -13.62
C THR A 70 -2.31 4.52 -14.00
N GLY A 71 -2.19 3.19 -14.12
CA GLY A 71 -1.00 2.52 -14.64
C GLY A 71 0.29 2.89 -13.88
N LYS A 72 1.18 3.67 -14.52
CA LYS A 72 2.47 4.11 -13.93
C LYS A 72 2.32 5.21 -12.87
N ASN A 73 1.19 5.92 -12.84
CA ASN A 73 0.92 7.04 -11.94
C ASN A 73 0.00 6.61 -10.79
N ARG A 74 0.39 5.55 -10.06
CA ARG A 74 -0.34 5.12 -8.88
C ARG A 74 -0.15 6.10 -7.74
N VAL A 75 -1.27 6.63 -7.25
CA VAL A 75 -1.32 7.48 -6.06
C VAL A 75 -2.09 6.75 -4.99
N PHE A 76 -1.50 6.73 -3.81
CA PHE A 76 -2.05 6.11 -2.62
C PHE A 76 -2.28 7.16 -1.54
N LEU A 77 -3.22 6.86 -0.66
CA LEU A 77 -3.39 7.53 0.61
C LEU A 77 -2.79 6.64 1.70
N ALA A 78 -1.75 7.14 2.36
CA ALA A 78 -1.12 6.47 3.49
C ALA A 78 -1.68 7.01 4.80
N VAL A 79 -2.39 6.17 5.55
CA VAL A 79 -3.04 6.55 6.79
C VAL A 79 -2.11 6.23 7.97
N SER A 80 -2.02 7.14 8.94
CA SER A 80 -1.29 6.91 10.17
C SER A 80 -1.95 5.79 11.00
N SER A 81 -1.18 5.14 11.86
CA SER A 81 -1.66 4.00 12.65
C SER A 81 -2.80 4.36 13.61
N ASP A 82 -2.91 5.62 14.01
CA ASP A 82 -4.00 6.18 14.83
C ASP A 82 -5.20 6.68 14.00
N GLY A 83 -5.14 6.57 12.67
CA GLY A 83 -6.20 7.03 11.76
C GLY A 83 -6.36 8.54 11.63
N SER A 84 -5.60 9.33 12.39
CA SER A 84 -5.80 10.80 12.49
C SER A 84 -5.30 11.56 11.26
N THR A 85 -4.30 11.01 10.57
CA THR A 85 -3.58 11.72 9.52
C THR A 85 -3.44 10.86 8.27
N ALA A 86 -3.60 11.49 7.11
CA ALA A 86 -3.44 10.83 5.83
C ALA A 86 -2.46 11.59 4.94
N TYR A 87 -1.54 10.87 4.30
CA TYR A 87 -0.52 11.41 3.42
C TYR A 87 -0.72 10.90 1.99
N ARG A 88 -0.62 11.77 1.00
CA ARG A 88 -0.56 11.33 -0.40
C ARG A 88 0.83 10.75 -0.65
N THR A 89 0.88 9.53 -1.19
CA THR A 89 2.14 8.86 -1.47
C THR A 89 2.11 8.20 -2.84
N THR A 90 3.25 8.25 -3.52
CA THR A 90 3.60 7.43 -4.67
C THR A 90 4.85 6.64 -4.31
N HIS A 91 5.37 5.82 -5.23
CA HIS A 91 6.66 5.17 -5.00
C HIS A 91 7.83 6.18 -4.94
N SER A 92 7.67 7.37 -5.53
CA SER A 92 8.74 8.38 -5.70
C SER A 92 8.61 9.55 -4.73
N ALA A 93 7.41 9.93 -4.32
CA ALA A 93 7.14 11.09 -3.49
C ALA A 93 6.12 10.78 -2.38
N CYS A 94 6.18 11.49 -1.26
CA CYS A 94 5.19 11.40 -0.19
C CYS A 94 5.05 12.74 0.53
N THR A 95 3.82 13.10 0.90
CA THR A 95 3.51 14.34 1.62
C THR A 95 3.72 14.26 3.13
N CYS A 96 4.27 13.16 3.65
CA CYS A 96 4.65 13.08 5.07
C CYS A 96 5.86 13.97 5.37
N PRO A 97 6.09 14.39 6.63
CA PRO A 97 7.21 15.28 6.98
C PRO A 97 8.58 14.79 6.50
N ALA A 98 8.83 13.46 6.56
CA ALA A 98 10.05 12.85 6.05
C ALA A 98 10.16 12.93 4.52
N GLY A 99 9.04 12.75 3.82
CA GLY A 99 8.96 12.81 2.36
C GLY A 99 9.09 14.23 1.82
N LEU A 100 8.44 15.21 2.44
CA LEU A 100 8.51 16.63 2.05
C LEU A 100 9.94 17.18 2.18
N ARG A 101 10.65 16.79 3.24
CA ARG A 101 12.06 17.19 3.43
C ARG A 101 13.02 16.55 2.44
N SER A 102 12.58 15.54 1.66
CA SER A 102 13.36 14.81 0.64
C SER A 102 14.71 14.23 1.07
N LYS A 103 15.06 14.29 2.36
CA LYS A 103 16.34 13.84 2.91
C LYS A 103 16.36 12.37 3.32
N TYR A 104 15.18 11.79 3.60
CA TYR A 104 15.05 10.45 4.14
C TYR A 104 14.00 9.63 3.38
N ASP A 105 14.21 8.32 3.31
CA ASP A 105 13.17 7.39 2.91
C ASP A 105 12.11 7.26 4.01
N CYS A 106 10.85 7.10 3.62
CA CYS A 106 9.75 6.90 4.55
C CYS A 106 9.05 5.58 4.25
N LYS A 107 8.47 4.98 5.30
CA LYS A 107 7.73 3.72 5.21
C LYS A 107 6.61 3.76 4.15
N HIS A 108 5.98 4.92 3.93
CA HIS A 108 4.91 5.11 2.95
C HIS A 108 5.39 4.90 1.50
N ARG A 109 6.54 5.49 1.12
CA ARG A 109 7.14 5.32 -0.21
C ARG A 109 7.60 3.88 -0.42
N ILE A 110 8.17 3.27 0.62
CA ILE A 110 8.62 1.87 0.58
C ILE A 110 7.42 0.94 0.37
N ALA A 111 6.33 1.12 1.11
CA ALA A 111 5.10 0.36 0.94
C ALA A 111 4.52 0.52 -0.48
N ALA A 112 4.46 1.74 -0.99
CA ALA A 112 4.05 2.00 -2.37
C ALA A 112 4.98 1.33 -3.40
N ARG A 113 6.29 1.30 -3.14
CA ARG A 113 7.28 0.61 -3.98
C ARG A 113 7.07 -0.91 -3.96
N MET A 114 6.78 -1.50 -2.81
CA MET A 114 6.46 -2.93 -2.70
C MET A 114 5.21 -3.29 -3.51
N ILE A 115 4.17 -2.45 -3.48
CA ILE A 115 2.97 -2.64 -4.31
C ILE A 115 3.31 -2.51 -5.80
N ALA A 116 4.17 -1.57 -6.18
CA ALA A 116 4.59 -1.40 -7.57
C ALA A 116 5.44 -2.57 -8.10
N LEU A 117 6.25 -3.19 -7.25
CA LEU A 117 7.06 -4.37 -7.60
C LEU A 117 6.29 -5.69 -7.55
N ALA A 118 5.16 -5.72 -6.84
CA ALA A 118 4.24 -6.84 -6.86
C ALA A 118 3.52 -6.87 -8.21
N SER A 119 4.16 -7.47 -9.21
CA SER A 119 3.64 -7.76 -10.54
C SER A 119 3.13 -9.19 -10.60
#